data_AF-A0A8J3I997-F1
#
_entry.id   AF-A0A8J3I997-F1
#
_cell.length_a   1.000
_cell.length_b   1.000
_cell.length_c   1.000
_cell.angle_alpha   90.00
_cell.angle_beta   90.00
_cell.angle_gamma   90.00
#
_symmetry.space_group_name_H-M   'P 1'
#
loop_
_entity.id
_entity.type
_entity.pdbx_description
1 polymer ?
#
loop_
_entity_poly.entity_id
_entity_poly.type
_entity_poly.pdbx_seq_one_letter_code
_entity_poly.pdbx_strand_id
1 'polypeptide(L)'
;MTYDLTPTQRLLEVLKQREFTKAERAIAREQIGHYYAKKLTILQQHLFEALEKRHTGELDAFEVDEYIHRYHKQSQELYVYINMQSQSNANLPFWLAIIEADEQGRNVWQPTTMLPHEEQSP
;
A
#
# COMPACT_ATOMS: atom_id res chain seq x y z
N MET A 1 -30.81 -27.41 13.42
CA MET A 1 -31.25 -26.29 14.27
C MET A 1 -30.91 -24.99 13.55
N THR A 2 -31.89 -24.35 12.93
CA THR A 2 -31.74 -23.00 12.36
C THR A 2 -31.92 -22.00 13.48
N TYR A 3 -30.84 -21.35 13.91
CA TYR A 3 -30.93 -20.27 14.89
C TYR A 3 -31.50 -19.04 14.18
N ASP A 4 -32.68 -18.61 14.66
CA ASP A 4 -33.33 -17.40 14.16
C ASP A 4 -32.60 -16.19 14.73
N LEU A 5 -32.09 -15.32 13.86
CA LEU A 5 -31.31 -14.16 14.28
C LEU A 5 -32.19 -13.21 15.08
N THR A 6 -31.67 -12.74 16.22
CA THR A 6 -32.34 -11.71 17.03
C THR A 6 -32.52 -10.42 16.21
N PRO A 7 -33.51 -9.57 16.53
CA PRO A 7 -33.72 -8.30 15.83
C PRO A 7 -32.46 -7.42 15.78
N THR A 8 -31.66 -7.44 16.86
CA THR A 8 -30.40 -6.70 16.95
C THR A 8 -29.31 -7.28 16.05
N GLN A 9 -29.22 -8.61 15.91
CA GLN A 9 -28.29 -9.26 14.99
C GLN A 9 -28.65 -8.99 13.53
N ARG A 10 -29.96 -9.00 13.19
CA ARG A 10 -30.43 -8.57 11.86
C ARG A 10 -30.08 -7.11 11.58
N LEU A 11 -30.24 -6.23 12.57
CA LEU A 11 -29.89 -4.81 12.41
C LEU A 11 -28.38 -4.64 12.20
N LEU A 12 -27.55 -5.35 12.98
CA LEU A 12 -26.10 -5.36 12.82
C LEU A 12 -25.66 -5.93 11.47
N GLU A 13 -26.38 -6.92 10.94
CA GLU A 13 -26.13 -7.51 9.63
C GLU A 13 -26.49 -6.54 8.50
N VAL A 14 -27.65 -5.87 8.60
CA VAL A 14 -28.06 -4.81 7.67
C VAL A 14 -27.09 -3.62 7.71
N LEU A 15 -26.62 -3.22 8.89
CA LEU A 15 -25.62 -2.15 9.04
C LEU A 15 -24.24 -2.58 8.51
N LYS A 16 -23.90 -3.87 8.57
CA LYS A 16 -22.68 -4.44 7.97
C LYS A 16 -22.76 -4.61 6.45
N GLN A 17 -23.95 -4.55 5.85
CA GLN A 17 -24.19 -4.94 4.45
C GLN A 17 -24.66 -3.80 3.53
N ARG A 18 -24.43 -2.54 3.88
CA ARG A 18 -24.53 -1.49 2.87
C ARG A 18 -23.38 -1.64 1.87
N GLU A 19 -23.68 -2.26 0.74
CA GLU A 19 -22.86 -2.17 -0.46
C GLU A 19 -22.64 -0.69 -0.81
N PHE A 20 -21.39 -0.32 -1.10
CA PHE A 20 -21.09 1.02 -1.58
C PHE A 20 -21.86 1.30 -2.88
N THR A 21 -22.45 2.48 -2.97
CA THR A 21 -23.02 3.01 -4.21
C THR A 21 -21.94 3.16 -5.29
N LYS A 22 -22.35 3.31 -6.55
CA LYS A 22 -21.39 3.52 -7.66
C LYS A 22 -20.46 4.72 -7.41
N ALA A 23 -20.98 5.81 -6.87
CA ALA A 23 -20.21 7.01 -6.55
C ALA A 23 -19.19 6.75 -5.44
N GLU A 24 -19.60 6.11 -4.35
CA GLU A 24 -18.70 5.75 -3.24
C GLU A 24 -17.59 4.78 -3.68
N ARG A 25 -17.92 3.83 -4.55
CA ARG A 25 -16.92 2.92 -5.13
C ARG A 25 -15.91 3.62 -6.03
N ALA A 26 -16.30 4.72 -6.68
CA ALA A 26 -15.39 5.52 -7.49
C ALA A 26 -14.45 6.32 -6.60
N ILE A 27 -15.00 7.01 -5.59
CA ILE A 27 -14.22 7.76 -4.59
C ILE A 27 -13.23 6.83 -3.85
N ALA A 28 -13.68 5.65 -3.44
CA ALA A 28 -12.80 4.69 -2.76
C ALA A 28 -11.64 4.24 -3.65
N ARG A 29 -11.88 4.03 -4.95
CA ARG A 29 -10.82 3.69 -5.91
C ARG A 29 -9.85 4.84 -6.16
N GLU A 30 -10.36 6.06 -6.22
CA GLU A 30 -9.53 7.26 -6.33
C GLU A 30 -8.61 7.40 -5.11
N GLN A 31 -9.13 7.20 -3.90
CA GLN A 31 -8.34 7.19 -2.67
C GLN A 31 -7.26 6.10 -2.68
N ILE A 32 -7.58 4.88 -3.12
CA ILE A 32 -6.59 3.80 -3.29
C ILE A 32 -5.52 4.20 -4.33
N GLY A 33 -5.91 4.84 -5.43
CA GLY A 33 -4.99 5.33 -6.45
C GLY A 33 -4.04 6.40 -5.91
N HIS A 34 -4.54 7.35 -5.11
CA HIS A 34 -3.71 8.36 -4.45
C HIS A 34 -2.75 7.75 -3.44
N TYR A 35 -3.23 6.80 -2.64
CA TYR A 35 -2.39 6.05 -1.70
C TYR A 35 -1.26 5.31 -2.44
N TYR A 36 -1.59 4.62 -3.53
CA TYR A 36 -0.60 3.91 -4.35
C TYR A 36 0.44 4.87 -4.93
N ALA A 37 0.01 6.01 -5.49
CA ALA A 37 0.92 7.03 -6.00
C ALA A 37 1.85 7.58 -4.90
N LYS A 38 1.32 7.89 -3.72
CA LYS A 38 2.12 8.37 -2.58
C LYS A 38 3.19 7.36 -2.16
N LYS A 39 2.83 6.08 -2.07
CA LYS A 39 3.79 5.02 -1.74
C LYS A 39 4.85 4.84 -2.83
N LEU A 40 4.47 4.91 -4.11
CA LEU A 40 5.43 4.90 -5.21
C LEU A 40 6.42 6.08 -5.13
N THR A 41 5.95 7.29 -4.81
CA THR A 41 6.83 8.45 -4.64
C THR A 41 7.84 8.24 -3.52
N ILE A 42 7.46 7.59 -2.41
CA ILE A 42 8.39 7.25 -1.33
C ILE A 42 9.47 6.29 -1.83
N LEU A 43 9.11 5.25 -2.58
CA LEU A 43 10.08 4.31 -3.16
C LEU A 43 11.02 5.01 -4.16
N GLN A 44 10.49 5.93 -4.98
CA GLN A 44 11.27 6.72 -5.93
C GLN A 44 12.24 7.67 -5.24
N GLN A 45 11.87 8.22 -4.09
CA GLN A 45 12.72 9.13 -3.32
C GLN A 45 14.05 8.46 -2.93
N HIS A 46 14.03 7.20 -2.51
CA HIS A 46 15.27 6.46 -2.20
C HIS A 46 16.18 6.29 -3.42
N LEU A 47 15.59 6.06 -4.60
CA LEU A 47 16.36 6.00 -5.85
C LEU A 47 16.94 7.37 -6.22
N PHE A 48 16.17 8.45 -6.06
CA PHE A 48 16.65 9.80 -6.34
C PHE A 48 17.79 10.23 -5.41
N GLU A 49 17.71 9.88 -4.12
CA GLU A 49 18.81 10.08 -3.18
C GLU A 49 20.06 9.31 -3.57
N ALA A 50 19.93 8.07 -4.06
CA ALA A 50 21.07 7.30 -4.56
C ALA A 50 21.69 7.94 -5.82
N LEU A 51 20.86 8.46 -6.73
CA LEU A 51 21.34 9.17 -7.92
C LEU A 51 22.05 10.49 -7.56
N GLU A 52 21.58 11.20 -6.55
CA GLU A 52 22.24 12.41 -6.04
C GLU A 52 23.61 12.07 -5.44
N LYS A 53 23.69 11.02 -4.61
CA LYS A 53 24.97 10.51 -4.07
C LYS A 53 25.92 10.05 -5.17
N ARG A 54 25.41 9.52 -6.28
CA ARG A 54 26.25 9.23 -7.45
C ARG A 54 26.81 10.50 -8.07
N HIS A 55 26.02 11.57 -8.14
CA HIS A 55 26.48 12.83 -8.69
C HIS A 55 27.60 13.45 -7.84
N THR A 56 27.56 13.26 -6.51
CA THR A 56 28.63 13.69 -5.59
C THR A 56 29.84 12.75 -5.53
N GLY A 57 29.72 11.56 -6.13
CA GLY A 57 30.77 10.54 -6.12
C GLY A 57 30.79 9.66 -4.86
N GLU A 58 29.78 9.77 -4.00
CA GLU A 58 29.60 8.93 -2.81
C GLU A 58 29.17 7.50 -3.15
N LEU A 59 28.43 7.31 -4.26
CA LEU A 59 28.09 5.99 -4.80
C LEU A 59 28.72 5.80 -6.17
N ASP A 60 29.11 4.56 -6.48
CA ASP A 60 29.60 4.15 -7.79
C ASP A 60 28.47 3.71 -8.76
N ALA A 61 28.82 3.04 -9.87
CA ALA A 61 27.82 2.57 -10.86
C ALA A 61 27.10 1.30 -10.45
N PHE A 62 27.80 0.42 -9.77
CA PHE A 62 27.25 -0.84 -9.31
C PHE A 62 26.33 -0.62 -8.11
N GLU A 63 26.68 0.30 -7.23
CA GLU A 63 25.84 0.66 -6.09
C GLU A 63 24.51 1.29 -6.54
N VAL A 64 24.54 2.21 -7.51
CA VAL A 64 23.30 2.80 -8.07
C VAL A 64 22.47 1.75 -8.81
N ASP A 65 23.10 0.86 -9.58
CA ASP A 65 22.40 -0.24 -10.27
C ASP A 65 21.65 -1.13 -9.28
N GLU A 66 22.26 -1.40 -8.12
CA GLU A 66 21.60 -2.13 -7.04
C GLU A 66 20.39 -1.36 -6.49
N TYR A 67 20.48 -0.03 -6.27
CA TYR A 67 19.32 0.78 -5.87
C TYR A 67 18.19 0.73 -6.92
N ILE A 68 18.52 0.76 -8.22
CA ILE A 68 17.53 0.61 -9.30
C ILE A 68 16.87 -0.78 -9.23
N HIS A 69 17.67 -1.83 -9.02
CA HIS A 69 17.17 -3.20 -8.88
C HIS A 69 16.21 -3.33 -7.68
N ARG A 70 16.57 -2.75 -6.53
CA ARG A 70 15.73 -2.76 -5.32
C ARG A 70 14.46 -1.95 -5.51
N TYR A 71 14.54 -0.75 -6.08
CA TYR A 71 13.35 0.04 -6.43
C TYR A 71 12.38 -0.75 -7.32
N HIS A 72 12.89 -1.45 -8.33
CA HIS A 72 12.06 -2.27 -9.21
C HIS A 72 11.32 -3.37 -8.44
N LYS A 73 12.01 -4.10 -7.57
CA LYS A 73 11.42 -5.14 -6.72
C LYS A 73 10.37 -4.57 -5.75
N GLN A 74 10.71 -3.51 -5.03
CA GLN A 74 9.79 -2.86 -4.09
C GLN A 74 8.52 -2.34 -4.80
N SER A 75 8.67 -1.80 -6.01
CA SER A 75 7.55 -1.35 -6.84
C SER A 75 6.65 -2.52 -7.27
N GLN A 76 7.24 -3.68 -7.60
CA GLN A 76 6.48 -4.89 -7.89
C GLN A 76 5.73 -5.42 -6.67
N GLU A 77 6.37 -5.45 -5.50
CA GLU A 77 5.73 -5.84 -4.25
C GLU A 77 4.53 -4.94 -3.93
N LEU A 78 4.70 -3.62 -4.10
CA LEU A 78 3.61 -2.66 -3.91
C LEU A 78 2.47 -2.89 -4.92
N TYR A 79 2.81 -3.12 -6.20
CA TYR A 79 1.82 -3.44 -7.22
C TYR A 79 1.01 -4.69 -6.85
N VAL A 80 1.65 -5.76 -6.39
CA VAL A 80 0.98 -6.99 -5.96
C VAL A 80 0.12 -6.73 -4.73
N TYR A 81 0.65 -6.01 -3.73
CA TYR A 81 -0.08 -5.65 -2.52
C TYR A 81 -1.39 -4.91 -2.82
N ILE A 82 -1.32 -3.86 -3.65
CA ILE A 82 -2.50 -3.07 -4.05
C ILE A 82 -3.44 -3.91 -4.90
N ASN A 83 -2.96 -4.51 -5.99
CA ASN A 83 -3.86 -5.10 -6.98
C ASN A 83 -4.42 -6.47 -6.57
N MET A 84 -3.73 -7.24 -5.73
CA MET A 84 -4.25 -8.53 -5.29
C MET A 84 -5.45 -8.38 -4.36
N GLN A 85 -5.56 -7.28 -3.62
CA GLN A 85 -6.63 -7.11 -2.63
C GLN A 85 -7.67 -6.06 -3.02
N SER A 86 -7.40 -5.13 -3.94
CA SER A 86 -8.30 -3.97 -4.24
C SER A 86 -9.26 -4.16 -5.42
N GLN A 87 -9.17 -5.27 -6.17
CA GLN A 87 -10.01 -5.49 -7.36
C GLN A 87 -11.50 -5.69 -7.03
N SER A 88 -11.81 -6.26 -5.87
CA SER A 88 -13.19 -6.55 -5.45
C SER A 88 -13.85 -5.34 -4.79
N ASN A 89 -15.09 -5.03 -5.19
CA ASN A 89 -15.90 -4.00 -4.52
C ASN A 89 -16.12 -4.28 -3.03
N ALA A 90 -16.22 -5.57 -2.66
CA ALA A 90 -16.40 -5.99 -1.27
C ALA A 90 -15.19 -5.66 -0.39
N ASN A 91 -14.00 -5.49 -0.99
CA ASN A 91 -12.78 -5.17 -0.26
C ASN A 91 -12.51 -3.67 -0.14
N LEU A 92 -13.32 -2.81 -0.78
CA LEU A 92 -13.10 -1.36 -0.72
C LEU A 92 -13.13 -0.81 0.72
N PRO A 93 -14.08 -1.18 1.60
CA PRO A 93 -14.07 -0.71 2.99
C PRO A 93 -12.81 -1.13 3.75
N PHE A 94 -12.32 -2.34 3.50
CA PHE A 94 -11.07 -2.83 4.09
C PHE A 94 -9.87 -1.97 3.66
N TRP A 95 -9.76 -1.64 2.37
CA TRP A 95 -8.69 -0.78 1.87
C TRP A 95 -8.72 0.63 2.44
N LEU A 96 -9.91 1.22 2.59
CA LEU A 96 -10.04 2.53 3.21
C LEU A 96 -9.55 2.51 4.66
N ALA A 97 -9.87 1.45 5.41
CA ALA A 97 -9.38 1.27 6.78
C ALA A 97 -7.85 1.07 6.84
N ILE A 98 -7.27 0.35 5.87
CA ILE A 98 -5.81 0.19 5.75
C ILE A 98 -5.12 1.54 5.46
N ILE A 99 -5.66 2.31 4.51
CA ILE A 99 -5.12 3.64 4.17
C ILE A 99 -5.19 4.56 5.38
N GLU A 100 -6.33 4.62 6.05
CA GLU A 100 -6.51 5.43 7.26
C GLU A 100 -5.54 5.01 8.37
N ALA A 101 -5.34 3.69 8.57
CA ALA A 101 -4.36 3.20 9.53
C ALA A 101 -2.94 3.68 9.17
N ASP A 102 -2.51 3.50 7.91
CA ASP A 102 -1.18 3.88 7.43
C ASP A 102 -0.95 5.39 7.58
N GLU A 103 -1.94 6.21 7.23
CA GLU A 103 -1.90 7.67 7.41
C GLU A 103 -1.78 8.10 8.88
N GLN A 104 -2.30 7.30 9.80
CA GLN A 104 -2.14 7.48 11.25
C GLN A 104 -0.85 6.86 11.79
N GLY A 105 0.04 6.37 10.91
CA GLY A 105 1.28 5.69 11.28
C GLY A 105 1.08 4.29 11.85
N ARG A 106 -0.10 3.70 11.73
CA ARG A 106 -0.40 2.33 12.15
C ARG A 106 -0.37 1.40 10.94
N ASN A 107 0.19 0.19 11.08
CA ASN A 107 0.27 -0.77 9.97
C ASN A 107 0.86 -0.17 8.68
N VAL A 108 1.90 0.65 8.84
CA VAL A 108 2.57 1.29 7.69
C VAL A 108 3.08 0.20 6.76
N TRP A 109 2.60 0.20 5.51
CA TRP A 109 3.11 -0.71 4.52
C TRP A 109 4.59 -0.41 4.25
N GLN A 110 5.41 -1.46 4.29
CA GLN A 110 6.83 -1.43 3.98
C GLN A 110 7.16 -2.56 3.00
N PRO A 111 8.10 -2.35 2.07
CA PRO A 111 8.59 -3.43 1.24
C PRO A 111 9.31 -4.49 2.07
N THR A 112 9.25 -5.74 1.63
CA THR A 112 10.07 -6.84 2.17
C THR A 112 11.49 -6.77 1.62
N THR A 113 11.65 -6.34 0.36
CA THR A 113 12.96 -6.08 -0.22
C THR A 113 13.64 -4.91 0.50
N MET A 114 14.72 -5.18 1.22
CA MET A 114 15.54 -4.17 1.90
C MET A 114 16.37 -3.35 0.91
N LEU A 115 16.66 -2.10 1.29
CA LEU A 115 17.61 -1.25 0.62
C LEU A 115 19.06 -1.63 0.98
N PRO A 116 20.05 -1.30 0.13
CA PRO A 116 21.44 -1.71 0.34
C PRO A 116 22.05 -1.25 1.67
N HIS A 117 21.63 -0.09 2.19
CA HIS A 117 22.14 0.44 3.47
C HIS A 117 21.43 -0.16 4.69
N GLU A 118 20.24 -0.74 4.53
CA GLU A 118 19.48 -1.39 5.61
C GLU A 118 20.06 -2.78 5.91
N GLU A 119 20.62 -3.46 4.91
CA GLU A 119 21.29 -4.76 5.07
C GLU A 119 22.59 -4.67 5.90
N GLN A 120 23.14 -3.47 6.13
CA GLN A 120 24.42 -3.24 6.80
C GLN A 120 24.29 -2.86 8.28
N SER A 121 23.07 -2.72 8.80
CA SER A 121 22.83 -2.39 10.21
C SER A 121 22.63 -3.67 11.04
N PRO A 122 23.38 -3.89 12.14
CA PRO A 122 23.33 -5.12 12.93
C PRO A 122 22.01 -5.36 13.67
#